data_AF-A0ABC9W1D5-F1
#
_entry.id   AF-A0ABC9W1D5-F1
#
_cell.length_a   1.000
_cell.length_b   1.000
_cell.length_c   1.000
_cell.angle_alpha   90.00
_cell.angle_beta   90.00
_cell.angle_gamma   90.00
#
_symmetry.space_group_name_H-M   'P 1'
#
loop_
_entity.id
_entity.type
_entity.pdbx_description
1 polymer ?
#
loop_
_entity_poly.entity_id
_entity_poly.type
_entity_poly.pdbx_seq_one_letter_code
_entity_poly.pdbx_strand_id
1 'polypeptide(L)'
;MTVVQRKAKVIKGKGKAIICAVLGVCLAAVVEERKQRSCQAEAVVASLQAAITALQEQLQENKWALEEEKRQNLILKEELRNQLLRETDTLAKTEVLLEEKGIRQVYPWGDIKGVKEAIKSPPHMCPQVKMEYVYEDNNDNCPQVITKETPFTATKLAKLQKDFARTERIRN
;
A
#
# COMPACT_ATOMS: atom_id res chain seq x y z
N MET A 1 -43.31 20.82 -84.90
CA MET A 1 -42.19 21.01 -83.95
C MET A 1 -41.84 22.48 -83.91
N THR A 2 -42.16 23.18 -82.82
CA THR A 2 -41.71 24.56 -82.60
C THR A 2 -41.05 24.61 -81.23
N VAL A 3 -39.72 24.55 -81.25
CA VAL A 3 -38.86 24.66 -80.07
C VAL A 3 -38.87 26.14 -79.63
N VAL A 4 -39.58 26.44 -78.55
CA VAL A 4 -39.56 27.76 -77.93
C VAL A 4 -38.27 27.90 -77.12
N GLN A 5 -37.28 28.58 -77.69
CA GLN A 5 -36.07 28.98 -76.97
C GLN A 5 -36.40 30.07 -75.93
N ARG A 6 -36.50 29.68 -74.65
CA ARG A 6 -36.56 30.63 -73.53
C ARG A 6 -35.17 31.26 -73.32
N LYS A 7 -34.96 32.45 -73.89
CA LYS A 7 -33.82 33.31 -73.53
C LYS A 7 -33.97 33.75 -72.07
N ALA A 8 -33.12 33.23 -71.20
CA ALA A 8 -33.00 33.70 -69.82
C ALA A 8 -32.44 35.13 -69.83
N LYS A 9 -33.31 36.11 -69.56
CA LYS A 9 -32.93 37.52 -69.41
C LYS A 9 -32.30 37.68 -68.02
N VAL A 10 -30.98 37.79 -67.95
CA VAL A 10 -30.27 38.04 -66.69
C VAL A 10 -30.63 39.44 -66.20
N ILE A 11 -31.44 39.52 -65.14
CA ILE A 11 -31.85 40.77 -64.50
C ILE A 11 -30.65 41.28 -63.69
N LYS A 12 -29.90 42.24 -64.26
CA LYS A 12 -28.83 43.00 -63.58
C LYS A 12 -29.44 43.73 -62.37
N GLY A 13 -29.30 43.18 -61.17
CA GLY A 13 -29.78 43.82 -59.93
C GLY A 13 -29.90 42.91 -58.71
N LYS A 14 -30.09 41.59 -58.90
CA LYS A 14 -30.33 40.63 -57.80
C LYS A 14 -29.06 40.14 -57.08
N GLY A 15 -27.88 40.33 -57.68
CA GLY A 15 -26.61 39.81 -57.13
C GLY A 15 -26.24 40.39 -55.77
N LYS A 16 -26.47 41.69 -55.54
CA LYS A 16 -26.17 42.34 -54.26
C LYS A 16 -27.01 41.79 -53.11
N ALA A 17 -28.31 41.58 -53.34
CA ALA A 17 -29.21 41.02 -52.33
C ALA A 17 -28.82 39.58 -51.96
N ILE A 18 -28.44 38.76 -52.95
CA ILE A 18 -27.95 37.39 -52.73
C ILE A 18 -26.64 37.40 -51.92
N ILE A 19 -25.68 38.27 -52.28
CA ILE A 19 -24.43 38.41 -51.55
C ILE A 19 -24.68 38.84 -50.10
N CYS A 20 -25.54 39.84 -49.87
CA CYS A 20 -25.90 40.27 -48.52
C CYS A 20 -26.60 39.17 -47.71
N ALA A 21 -27.48 38.37 -48.33
CA ALA A 21 -28.14 37.26 -47.66
C ALA A 21 -27.14 36.16 -47.26
N VAL A 22 -26.24 35.77 -48.16
CA VAL A 22 -25.20 34.78 -47.87
C VAL A 22 -24.27 35.27 -46.76
N LEU A 23 -23.78 36.51 -46.85
CA LEU A 23 -22.93 37.10 -45.81
C LEU A 23 -23.65 37.22 -44.47
N GLY A 24 -24.94 37.59 -44.47
CA GLY A 24 -25.75 37.67 -43.26
C GLY A 24 -25.91 36.30 -42.57
N VAL A 25 -26.17 35.24 -43.35
CA VAL A 25 -26.25 33.87 -42.84
C VAL A 25 -24.89 33.39 -42.33
N CYS A 26 -23.81 33.63 -43.07
CA CYS A 26 -22.45 33.28 -42.63
C CYS A 26 -22.08 34.00 -41.32
N LEU A 27 -22.40 35.29 -41.20
CA LEU A 27 -22.13 36.07 -39.99
C LEU A 27 -22.96 35.54 -38.81
N ALA A 28 -24.24 35.25 -39.02
CA ALA A 28 -25.11 34.69 -37.98
C ALA A 28 -24.59 33.33 -37.48
N ALA A 29 -24.16 32.45 -38.39
CA ALA A 29 -23.58 31.15 -38.01
C ALA A 29 -22.31 31.30 -37.16
N VAL A 30 -21.40 32.20 -37.52
CA VAL A 30 -20.18 32.47 -36.75
C VAL A 30 -20.48 33.07 -35.38
N VAL A 31 -21.48 33.96 -35.28
CA VAL A 31 -21.91 34.56 -34.01
C VAL A 31 -22.50 33.51 -33.08
N GLU A 32 -23.38 32.64 -33.58
CA GLU A 32 -23.98 31.57 -32.77
C GLU A 32 -22.94 30.52 -32.35
N GLU A 33 -22.00 30.14 -33.23
CA GLU A 33 -20.91 29.25 -32.87
C GLU A 33 -20.04 29.86 -31.74
N ARG A 34 -19.72 31.15 -31.84
CA ARG A 34 -18.96 31.84 -30.79
C ARG A 34 -19.72 31.87 -29.47
N LYS A 35 -21.02 32.16 -29.51
CA LYS A 35 -21.88 32.17 -28.33
C LYS A 35 -21.94 30.79 -27.67
N GLN A 36 -22.14 29.73 -28.47
CA GLN A 36 -22.14 28.36 -27.98
C GLN A 36 -20.80 27.98 -27.33
N ARG A 37 -19.68 28.34 -27.94
CA ARG A 37 -18.34 28.12 -27.37
C ARG A 37 -18.16 28.88 -26.05
N SER A 38 -18.63 30.12 -25.96
CA SER A 38 -18.60 30.88 -24.70
C SER A 38 -19.43 30.21 -23.61
N CYS A 39 -20.66 29.78 -23.90
CA CYS A 39 -21.49 29.06 -22.93
C CYS A 39 -20.86 27.73 -22.50
N GLN A 40 -20.23 27.00 -23.42
CA GLN A 40 -19.51 25.76 -23.09
C GLN A 40 -18.30 26.05 -22.19
N ALA A 41 -17.54 27.10 -22.48
CA ALA A 41 -16.40 27.51 -21.67
C ALA A 41 -16.84 27.88 -20.24
N GLU A 42 -17.93 28.65 -20.11
CA GLU A 42 -18.52 28.98 -18.80
C GLU A 42 -18.97 27.73 -18.03
N ALA A 43 -19.62 26.78 -18.70
CA ALA A 43 -20.01 25.51 -18.08
C ALA A 43 -18.81 24.69 -17.60
N VAL A 44 -17.73 24.64 -18.40
CA VAL A 44 -16.48 23.96 -18.02
C VAL A 44 -15.83 24.66 -16.83
N VAL A 45 -15.77 26.00 -16.83
CA VAL A 45 -15.24 26.76 -15.70
C VAL A 45 -16.05 26.51 -14.43
N ALA A 46 -17.38 26.51 -14.51
CA ALA A 46 -18.25 26.20 -13.38
C ALA A 46 -18.02 24.77 -12.85
N SER A 47 -17.89 23.79 -13.76
CA SER A 47 -17.60 22.41 -13.41
C SER A 47 -16.23 22.25 -12.73
N LEU A 48 -15.20 22.90 -13.25
CA LEU A 48 -13.86 22.89 -12.66
C LEU A 48 -13.86 23.58 -11.29
N GLN A 49 -14.56 24.71 -11.15
CA GLN A 49 -14.68 25.42 -9.88
C GLN A 49 -15.33 24.53 -8.81
N ALA A 50 -16.41 23.82 -9.16
CA ALA A 50 -17.07 22.88 -8.25
C ALA A 50 -16.17 21.71 -7.87
N ALA A 51 -15.38 21.19 -8.81
CA ALA A 51 -14.42 20.12 -8.53
C ALA A 51 -13.30 20.61 -7.58
N ILE A 52 -12.79 21.83 -7.79
CA ILE A 52 -11.77 22.43 -6.92
C ILE A 52 -12.31 22.62 -5.51
N THR A 53 -13.53 23.14 -5.35
CA THR A 53 -14.13 23.32 -4.00
C THR A 53 -14.31 21.99 -3.30
N ALA A 54 -14.81 20.96 -3.99
CA ALA A 54 -14.97 19.63 -3.42
C ALA A 54 -13.62 19.01 -2.99
N LEU A 55 -12.57 19.15 -3.83
CA LEU A 55 -11.23 18.67 -3.49
C LEU A 55 -10.62 19.43 -2.31
N GLN A 56 -10.88 20.73 -2.17
CA GLN A 56 -10.43 21.53 -1.04
C GLN A 56 -11.10 21.09 0.27
N GLU A 57 -12.41 20.83 0.24
CA GLU A 57 -13.15 20.31 1.38
C GLU A 57 -12.62 18.94 1.80
N GLN A 58 -12.48 17.99 0.86
CA GLN A 58 -11.91 16.67 1.14
C GLN A 58 -10.49 16.75 1.70
N LEU A 59 -9.66 17.67 1.18
CA LEU A 59 -8.30 17.86 1.68
C LEU A 59 -8.29 18.39 3.12
N GLN A 60 -9.26 19.23 3.48
CA GLN A 60 -9.40 19.74 4.84
C GLN A 60 -9.90 18.67 5.82
N GLU A 61 -10.90 17.88 5.41
CA GLU A 61 -11.38 16.72 6.18
C GLU A 61 -10.27 15.70 6.42
N ASN A 62 -9.50 15.36 5.38
CA ASN A 62 -8.38 14.43 5.49
C ASN A 62 -7.28 14.94 6.43
N LYS A 63 -7.00 16.25 6.43
CA LYS A 63 -6.07 16.85 7.40
C LYS A 63 -6.56 16.69 8.83
N TRP A 64 -7.84 16.94 9.06
CA TRP A 64 -8.43 16.77 10.39
C TRP A 64 -8.38 15.31 10.85
N ALA A 65 -8.79 14.38 9.99
CA ALA A 65 -8.74 12.95 10.27
C ALA A 65 -7.31 12.46 10.56
N LEU A 66 -6.31 12.94 9.81
CA LEU A 66 -4.91 12.60 10.05
C LEU A 66 -4.41 13.08 11.42
N GLU A 67 -4.78 14.29 11.85
CA GLU A 67 -4.40 14.80 13.16
C GLU A 67 -5.11 14.07 14.31
N GLU A 68 -6.36 13.63 14.09
CA GLU A 68 -7.07 12.75 15.02
C GLU A 68 -6.33 11.41 15.19
N GLU A 69 -6.00 10.74 14.08
CA GLU A 69 -5.28 9.47 14.08
C GLU A 69 -3.90 9.59 14.75
N LYS A 70 -3.16 10.67 14.50
CA LYS A 70 -1.90 10.94 15.20
C LYS A 70 -2.10 11.05 16.71
N ARG A 71 -3.17 11.69 17.15
CA ARG A 71 -3.49 11.84 18.58
C ARG A 71 -3.82 10.49 19.20
N GLN A 72 -4.65 9.69 18.53
CA GLN A 72 -4.97 8.33 18.97
C GLN A 72 -3.73 7.44 19.02
N ASN A 73 -2.86 7.54 18.02
CA ASN A 73 -1.60 6.80 17.98
C ASN A 73 -0.68 7.17 19.16
N LEU A 74 -0.61 8.45 19.53
CA LEU A 74 0.15 8.89 20.71
C LEU A 74 -0.39 8.25 21.99
N ILE A 75 -1.71 8.24 22.18
CA ILE A 75 -2.36 7.62 23.34
C ILE A 75 -2.08 6.12 23.39
N LEU A 76 -2.26 5.41 22.26
CA LEU A 76 -2.01 3.98 22.17
C LEU A 76 -0.54 3.63 22.43
N LYS A 77 0.39 4.44 21.92
CA LYS A 77 1.82 4.25 22.14
C LYS A 77 2.20 4.44 23.61
N GLU A 78 1.57 5.38 24.29
CA GLU A 78 1.80 5.60 25.72
C GLU A 78 1.18 4.48 26.56
N GLU A 79 -0.03 4.03 26.24
CA GLU A 79 -0.65 2.88 26.91
C GLU A 79 0.17 1.60 26.72
N LEU A 80 0.70 1.37 25.52
CA LEU A 80 1.58 0.24 25.24
C LEU A 80 2.87 0.31 26.08
N ARG A 81 3.48 1.49 26.22
CA ARG A 81 4.64 1.68 27.11
C ARG A 81 4.29 1.37 28.56
N ASN A 82 3.15 1.85 29.03
CA ASN A 82 2.68 1.59 30.40
C ASN A 82 2.41 0.10 30.62
N GLN A 83 1.84 -0.61 29.65
CA GLN A 83 1.65 -2.06 29.72
C GLN A 83 2.98 -2.79 29.82
N LEU A 84 3.95 -2.47 28.95
CA LEU A 84 5.27 -3.09 28.99
C LEU A 84 6.00 -2.83 30.32
N LEU A 85 5.84 -1.63 30.90
CA LEU A 85 6.40 -1.32 32.21
C LEU A 85 5.76 -2.18 33.30
N ARG A 86 4.42 -2.26 33.33
CA ARG A 86 3.68 -3.12 34.27
C ARG A 86 4.07 -4.59 34.15
N GLU A 87 4.20 -5.10 32.93
CA GLU A 87 4.65 -6.49 32.68
C GLU A 87 6.06 -6.73 33.24
N THR A 88 6.98 -5.79 33.02
CA THR A 88 8.34 -5.87 33.56
C THR A 88 8.34 -5.90 35.09
N ASP A 89 7.53 -5.03 35.72
CA ASP A 89 7.39 -5.00 37.19
C ASP A 89 6.78 -6.30 37.73
N THR A 90 5.79 -6.87 37.03
CA THR A 90 5.23 -8.17 37.42
C THR A 90 6.25 -9.29 37.30
N LEU A 91 7.07 -9.28 36.24
CA LEU A 91 8.11 -10.27 36.01
C LEU A 91 9.18 -10.19 37.10
N ALA A 92 9.64 -8.98 37.44
CA ALA A 92 10.56 -8.75 38.55
C ALA A 92 9.97 -9.23 39.89
N LYS A 93 8.68 -8.96 40.15
CA LYS A 93 8.00 -9.44 41.36
C LYS A 93 7.87 -10.96 41.41
N THR A 94 7.60 -11.62 40.28
CA THR A 94 7.56 -13.08 40.20
C THR A 94 8.94 -13.71 40.39
N GLU A 95 10.00 -13.07 39.91
CA GLU A 95 11.38 -13.51 40.09
C GLU A 95 11.77 -13.47 41.56
N VAL A 96 11.48 -12.37 42.26
CA VAL A 96 11.70 -12.24 43.72
C VAL A 96 10.90 -13.31 44.49
N LEU A 97 9.63 -13.55 44.13
CA LEU A 97 8.79 -14.58 44.77
C LEU A 97 9.32 -16.01 44.56
N LEU A 98 9.91 -16.30 43.40
CA LEU A 98 10.53 -17.60 43.11
C LEU A 98 11.82 -17.79 43.92
N GLU A 99 12.62 -16.73 44.04
CA GLU A 99 13.85 -16.70 44.82
C GLU A 99 13.57 -16.88 46.33
N GLU A 100 12.55 -16.20 46.87
CA GLU A 100 12.11 -16.34 48.26
C GLU A 100 11.58 -17.75 48.58
N LYS A 101 10.94 -18.41 47.59
CA LYS A 101 10.46 -19.79 47.72
C LYS A 101 11.56 -20.85 47.52
N GLY A 102 12.82 -20.43 47.29
CA GLY A 102 13.95 -21.34 47.05
C GLY A 102 13.84 -22.14 45.75
N ILE A 103 12.94 -21.75 44.85
CA ILE A 103 12.77 -22.39 43.54
C ILE A 103 13.82 -21.79 42.62
N ARG A 104 14.96 -22.47 42.46
CA ARG A 104 15.95 -22.10 41.44
C ARG A 104 15.29 -22.16 40.07
N GLN A 105 15.17 -21.00 39.43
CA GLN A 105 14.84 -20.90 38.01
C GLN A 105 15.87 -21.76 37.26
N VAL A 106 15.39 -22.75 36.47
CA VAL A 106 16.26 -23.75 35.82
C VAL A 106 17.31 -23.08 34.90
N TYR A 107 17.03 -21.87 34.43
CA TYR A 107 17.99 -20.99 33.77
C TYR A 107 17.79 -19.54 34.22
N PRO A 108 18.82 -18.85 34.73
CA PRO A 108 18.79 -17.42 34.98
C PRO A 108 18.58 -16.66 33.68
N TRP A 109 17.63 -15.73 33.65
CA TRP A 109 17.32 -14.94 32.44
C TRP A 109 18.54 -14.15 31.91
N GLY A 110 19.46 -13.77 32.81
CA GLY A 110 20.75 -13.15 32.46
C GLY A 110 21.65 -14.04 31.60
N ASP A 111 21.66 -15.34 31.85
CA ASP A 111 22.43 -16.32 31.08
C ASP A 111 21.80 -16.54 29.69
N ILE A 112 20.47 -16.52 29.62
CA ILE A 112 19.72 -16.64 28.36
C ILE A 112 19.97 -15.42 27.46
N LYS A 113 20.02 -14.20 28.05
CA LYS A 113 20.30 -12.97 27.30
C LYS A 113 21.72 -12.97 26.72
N GLY A 114 22.71 -13.41 27.50
CA GLY A 114 24.09 -13.57 27.04
C GLY A 114 24.25 -14.61 25.93
N VAL A 115 23.51 -15.73 25.99
CA VAL A 115 23.47 -16.73 24.92
C VAL A 115 22.82 -16.14 23.66
N LYS A 116 21.72 -15.40 23.79
CA LYS A 116 21.01 -14.79 22.66
C LYS A 116 21.87 -13.76 21.91
N GLU A 117 22.69 -12.98 22.63
CA GLU A 117 23.63 -12.02 22.04
C GLU A 117 24.91 -12.68 21.49
N ALA A 118 25.36 -13.80 22.08
CA ALA A 118 26.47 -14.60 21.56
C ALA A 118 26.12 -15.34 20.27
N ILE A 119 24.83 -15.58 20.01
CA ILE A 119 24.31 -16.12 18.75
C ILE A 119 24.23 -15.01 17.67
N LYS A 120 25.33 -14.29 17.43
CA LYS A 120 25.47 -13.39 16.25
C LYS A 120 25.61 -14.16 14.94
N SER A 121 25.94 -15.44 15.04
CA SER A 121 25.77 -16.42 13.98
C SER A 121 25.06 -17.60 14.62
N PRO A 122 23.75 -17.78 14.37
CA PRO A 122 23.12 -19.07 14.61
C PRO A 122 24.04 -20.09 13.95
N PRO A 123 24.57 -21.06 14.69
CA PRO A 123 25.28 -22.13 14.02
C PRO A 123 24.29 -22.70 12.98
N HIS A 124 24.79 -23.12 11.82
CA HIS A 124 23.99 -23.59 10.68
C HIS A 124 23.25 -24.91 10.99
N MET A 125 22.53 -24.92 12.12
CA MET A 125 22.02 -26.02 12.93
C MET A 125 20.49 -26.14 12.81
N CYS A 126 19.91 -25.56 11.77
CA CYS A 126 18.57 -25.97 11.39
C CYS A 126 18.70 -27.31 10.65
N PRO A 127 17.96 -28.35 11.07
CA PRO A 127 17.68 -29.50 10.21
C PRO A 127 17.30 -28.99 8.83
N GLN A 128 17.73 -29.67 7.77
CA GLN A 128 17.35 -29.25 6.43
C GLN A 128 15.85 -29.53 6.25
N VAL A 129 15.04 -28.50 6.50
CA VAL A 129 13.61 -28.53 6.26
C VAL A 129 13.41 -28.27 4.78
N LYS A 130 12.91 -29.29 4.06
CA LYS A 130 12.45 -29.13 2.68
C LYS A 130 10.93 -28.99 2.71
N MET A 131 10.45 -27.96 2.03
CA MET A 131 9.04 -27.71 1.83
C MET A 131 8.71 -28.06 0.38
N GLU A 132 7.80 -28.99 0.17
CA GLU A 132 7.31 -29.41 -1.15
C GLU A 132 5.85 -28.93 -1.28
N TYR A 133 5.55 -28.24 -2.38
CA TYR A 133 4.18 -27.81 -2.71
C TYR A 133 3.57 -28.87 -3.62
N VAL A 134 2.44 -29.44 -3.19
CA VAL A 134 1.66 -30.39 -3.98
C VAL A 134 0.41 -29.65 -4.48
N TYR A 135 0.28 -29.56 -5.80
CA TYR A 135 -0.89 -28.98 -6.48
C TYR A 135 -1.74 -30.13 -7.02
N GLU A 136 -3.05 -30.11 -6.74
CA GLU A 136 -3.96 -31.12 -7.30
C GLU A 136 -4.27 -30.85 -8.80
N ASP A 137 -4.27 -29.58 -9.22
CA ASP A 137 -4.47 -29.12 -10.60
C ASP A 137 -3.66 -27.83 -10.87
N ASN A 138 -3.37 -27.53 -12.13
CA ASN A 138 -2.58 -26.37 -12.57
C ASN A 138 -3.24 -25.01 -12.26
N ASN A 139 -4.50 -24.99 -11.84
CA ASN A 139 -5.24 -23.78 -11.46
C ASN A 139 -5.50 -23.69 -9.94
N ASP A 140 -4.86 -24.57 -9.15
CA ASP A 140 -5.01 -24.56 -7.70
C ASP A 140 -4.20 -23.42 -7.07
N ASN A 141 -4.91 -22.49 -6.43
CA ASN A 141 -4.33 -21.34 -5.73
C ASN A 141 -3.99 -21.67 -4.26
N CYS A 142 -4.32 -22.87 -3.79
CA CYS A 142 -4.18 -23.28 -2.40
C CYS A 142 -3.39 -24.60 -2.28
N PRO A 143 -2.10 -24.63 -2.71
CA PRO A 143 -1.32 -25.86 -2.69
C PRO A 143 -1.22 -26.46 -1.30
N GLN A 144 -1.29 -27.79 -1.23
CA GLN A 144 -0.96 -28.50 0.00
C GLN A 144 0.54 -28.43 0.24
N VAL A 145 0.92 -28.01 1.43
CA VAL A 145 2.31 -27.83 1.81
C VAL A 145 2.77 -29.01 2.65
N ILE A 146 3.76 -29.75 2.16
CA ILE A 146 4.38 -30.87 2.87
C ILE A 146 5.76 -30.46 3.33
N THR A 147 6.00 -30.53 4.64
CA THR A 147 7.31 -30.30 5.25
C THR A 147 7.99 -31.62 5.60
N LYS A 148 9.18 -31.85 5.06
CA LYS A 148 10.04 -32.99 5.42
C LYS A 148 11.28 -32.47 6.13
N GLU A 149 11.47 -32.93 7.36
CA GLU A 149 12.66 -32.63 8.14
C GLU A 149 13.65 -33.79 8.03
N THR A 150 14.88 -33.52 7.59
CA THR A 150 15.94 -34.54 7.60
C THR A 150 16.78 -34.39 8.87
N PRO A 151 16.75 -35.37 9.80
CA PRO A 151 17.55 -35.31 11.01
C PRO A 151 19.05 -35.34 10.68
N PHE A 152 19.88 -34.85 11.61
CA PHE A 152 21.33 -34.86 11.44
C PHE A 152 21.87 -36.29 11.38
N THR A 153 22.70 -36.58 10.39
CA THR A 153 23.46 -37.83 10.30
C THR A 153 24.38 -38.01 11.52
N ALA A 154 24.59 -39.26 11.97
CA ALA A 154 25.42 -39.60 13.12
C ALA A 154 26.83 -38.95 13.10
N THR A 155 27.45 -38.82 11.92
CA THR A 155 28.76 -38.15 11.78
C THR A 155 28.69 -36.64 12.04
N LYS A 156 27.59 -35.97 11.65
CA LYS A 156 27.36 -34.56 11.99
C LYS A 156 27.12 -34.40 13.49
N LEU A 157 26.37 -35.32 14.11
CA LEU A 157 26.16 -35.34 15.56
C LEU A 157 27.46 -35.58 16.33
N ALA A 158 28.34 -36.47 15.86
CA ALA A 158 29.63 -36.72 16.49
C ALA A 158 30.59 -35.51 16.37
N LYS A 159 30.58 -34.82 15.22
CA LYS A 159 31.31 -33.53 15.07
C LYS A 159 30.75 -32.47 16.03
N LEU A 160 29.42 -32.40 16.14
CA LEU A 160 28.73 -31.47 17.03
C LEU A 160 29.16 -31.67 18.49
N GLN A 161 29.10 -32.90 18.99
CA GLN A 161 29.52 -33.23 20.34
C GLN A 161 30.99 -32.86 20.59
N LYS A 162 31.86 -33.08 19.59
CA LYS A 162 33.28 -32.72 19.68
C LYS A 162 33.51 -31.21 19.71
N ASP A 163 32.76 -30.44 18.90
CA ASP A 163 32.90 -28.99 18.84
C ASP A 163 32.41 -28.34 20.14
N PHE A 164 31.30 -28.80 20.71
CA PHE A 164 30.80 -28.31 22.01
C PHE A 164 31.69 -28.73 23.20
N ALA A 165 32.19 -29.97 23.22
CA ALA A 165 33.12 -30.41 24.26
C ALA A 165 34.46 -29.65 24.21
N ARG A 166 34.83 -29.09 23.04
CA ARG A 166 36.07 -28.31 22.89
C ARG A 166 35.91 -26.87 23.37
N THR A 167 34.74 -26.27 23.21
CA THR A 167 34.45 -24.91 23.70
C THR A 167 34.36 -24.84 25.23
N GLU A 168 34.03 -25.92 25.93
CA GLU A 168 34.06 -25.98 27.40
C GLU A 168 35.48 -25.98 27.98
N ARG A 169 36.50 -26.48 27.26
CA ARG A 169 37.89 -26.54 27.75
C ARG A 169 38.67 -25.21 27.73
N ILE A 170 38.13 -24.17 27.09
CA ILE A 170 38.78 -22.84 27.02
C ILE A 170 38.22 -21.90 28.11
N ARG A 171 37.18 -22.33 28.84
CA ARG A 171 36.52 -21.53 29.88
C ARG A 171 36.62 -22.24 31.24
N ASN A 172 37.84 -22.42 31.72
CA ASN A 172 38.21 -22.65 33.13
C ASN A 172 39.47 -21.84 33.43
#